data_AF-A0A957NT27-F1
#
_entry.id   AF-A0A957NT27-F1
#
_cell.length_a   1.000
_cell.length_b   1.000
_cell.length_c   1.000
_cell.angle_alpha   90.00
_cell.angle_beta   90.00
_cell.angle_gamma   90.00
#
_symmetry.space_group_name_H-M   'P 1'
#
loop_
_entity.id
_entity.type
_entity.pdbx_description
1 polymer ?
#
loop_
_entity_poly.entity_id
_entity_poly.type
_entity_poly.pdbx_seq_one_letter_code
_entity_poly.pdbx_strand_id
1 'polypeptide(L)'
;MSDKIAADNDTAIGPLRYLLQHLIAFTGGHLVNQWLPLAQLRYGGLVALGLLGVGLLPKWSRHHLHRQNHIQTSSLEQAAPAALVSILLIPSAISFVINLFLPFAPEGGERLLLFVLPYFLLLLAFAIQQNWRWQLGFPALLLLMTSALAGIFSFYTLPRYSDRDYRPVVGQMLQQGAKGDAMLAIFPWQVGYWRAYTAHPLRLLSTAGQSNAPGPQPLLIGQGAIEWNDQVKGQIQEALSQGALWFPEPLSLGSNLPLQIESFLRNQNKGVTPDG
;
A
#
# COMPACT_ATOMS: atom_id res chain seq x y z
N MET A 1 -4.12 13.42 16.20
CA MET A 1 -4.38 12.05 15.71
C MET A 1 -5.85 11.88 15.35
N SER A 2 -6.77 12.46 16.13
CA SER A 2 -8.21 12.55 15.85
C SER A 2 -8.54 13.19 14.49
N ASP A 3 -7.82 14.25 14.08
CA ASP A 3 -8.10 14.97 12.83
C ASP A 3 -7.75 14.17 11.56
N LYS A 4 -6.76 13.28 11.64
CA LYS A 4 -6.37 12.41 10.52
C LYS A 4 -7.37 11.27 10.29
N ILE A 5 -8.01 10.78 11.35
CA ILE A 5 -9.02 9.72 11.27
C ILE A 5 -10.34 10.26 10.72
N ALA A 6 -10.70 11.50 11.09
CA ALA A 6 -11.85 12.19 10.52
C ALA A 6 -11.66 12.55 9.03
N ALA A 7 -10.42 12.83 8.63
CA ALA A 7 -10.03 13.17 7.27
C ALA A 7 -10.15 12.03 6.26
N ASP A 8 -9.67 10.84 6.62
CA ASP A 8 -9.59 9.70 5.69
C ASP A 8 -10.95 8.98 5.56
N ASN A 9 -11.92 9.26 6.45
CA ASN A 9 -13.24 8.62 6.54
C ASN A 9 -13.16 7.08 6.47
N ASP A 10 -12.06 6.52 6.98
CA ASP A 10 -11.83 5.09 7.00
C ASP A 10 -12.83 4.44 7.97
N THR A 11 -13.51 3.41 7.48
CA THR A 11 -14.44 2.63 8.30
C THR A 11 -13.76 1.36 8.79
N ALA A 12 -14.04 0.99 10.04
CA ALA A 12 -13.51 -0.24 10.61
C ALA A 12 -13.91 -1.45 9.75
N ILE A 13 -12.94 -2.22 9.30
CA ILE A 13 -13.21 -3.44 8.53
C ILE A 13 -13.75 -4.52 9.48
N GLY A 14 -14.87 -5.15 9.12
CA GLY A 14 -15.43 -6.28 9.86
C GLY A 14 -14.51 -7.52 9.85
N PRO A 15 -14.65 -8.44 10.83
CA PRO A 15 -13.70 -9.53 11.06
C PRO A 15 -13.52 -10.47 9.85
N LEU A 16 -14.62 -10.82 9.18
CA LEU A 16 -14.59 -11.72 8.01
C LEU A 16 -13.84 -11.07 6.84
N ARG A 17 -14.13 -9.80 6.56
CA ARG A 17 -13.48 -9.06 5.46
C ARG A 17 -11.99 -8.86 5.76
N TYR A 18 -11.64 -8.55 7.01
CA TYR A 18 -10.26 -8.44 7.45
C TYR A 18 -9.50 -9.75 7.23
N LEU A 19 -10.04 -10.88 7.70
CA LEU A 19 -9.42 -12.20 7.52
C LEU A 19 -9.25 -12.54 6.03
N LEU A 20 -10.31 -12.40 5.23
CA LEU A 20 -10.28 -12.71 3.80
C LEU A 20 -9.24 -11.87 3.05
N GLN A 21 -9.16 -10.57 3.33
CA GLN A 21 -8.20 -9.68 2.69
C GLN A 21 -6.75 -10.12 2.95
N HIS A 22 -6.43 -10.46 4.21
CA HIS A 22 -5.09 -10.91 4.58
C HIS A 22 -4.75 -12.28 3.99
N LEU A 23 -5.70 -13.24 4.01
CA LEU A 23 -5.48 -14.56 3.43
C LEU A 23 -5.28 -14.51 1.91
N ILE A 24 -6.07 -13.69 1.20
CA ILE A 24 -5.90 -13.47 -0.23
C ILE A 24 -4.51 -12.88 -0.50
N ALA A 25 -4.11 -11.85 0.26
CA ALA A 25 -2.82 -11.21 0.06
C ALA A 25 -1.64 -12.13 0.37
N PHE A 26 -1.73 -12.96 1.41
CA PHE A 26 -0.68 -13.91 1.78
C PHE A 26 -0.51 -15.03 0.76
N THR A 27 -1.56 -15.40 0.04
CA THR A 27 -1.54 -16.53 -0.91
C THR A 27 -1.32 -16.12 -2.36
N GLY A 28 -1.87 -14.97 -2.80
CA GLY A 28 -1.81 -14.51 -4.19
C GLY A 28 -1.31 -13.08 -4.37
N GLY A 29 -1.02 -12.35 -3.29
CA GLY A 29 -0.61 -10.95 -3.35
C GLY A 29 -1.73 -10.02 -3.83
N HIS A 30 -1.34 -8.92 -4.48
CA HIS A 30 -2.24 -7.88 -4.99
C HIS A 30 -2.48 -8.04 -6.48
N LEU A 31 -3.57 -8.71 -6.83
CA LEU A 31 -4.06 -8.87 -8.20
C LEU A 31 -4.94 -7.67 -8.59
N VAL A 32 -4.58 -6.99 -9.67
CA VAL A 32 -5.31 -5.82 -10.18
C VAL A 32 -6.63 -6.27 -10.83
N ASN A 33 -7.74 -5.62 -10.49
CA ASN A 33 -9.09 -5.99 -10.97
C ASN A 33 -9.34 -5.71 -12.46
N GLN A 34 -8.42 -5.03 -13.15
CA GLN A 34 -8.56 -4.65 -14.57
C GLN A 34 -8.71 -5.87 -15.49
N TRP A 35 -8.12 -7.01 -15.13
CA TRP A 35 -8.18 -8.25 -15.90
C TRP A 35 -8.98 -9.31 -15.13
N LEU A 36 -10.29 -9.38 -15.40
CA LEU A 36 -11.23 -10.19 -14.62
C LEU A 36 -10.80 -11.67 -14.45
N PRO A 37 -10.30 -12.39 -15.47
CA PRO A 37 -9.85 -13.78 -15.31
C PRO A 37 -8.63 -13.90 -14.38
N LEU A 38 -7.67 -12.98 -14.49
CA LEU A 38 -6.48 -12.94 -13.63
C LEU A 38 -6.87 -12.59 -12.19
N ALA A 39 -7.83 -11.68 -12.02
CA ALA A 39 -8.32 -11.27 -10.71
C ALA A 39 -9.00 -12.43 -9.95
N GLN A 40 -9.67 -13.35 -10.64
CA GLN A 40 -10.29 -14.52 -10.02
C GLN A 40 -9.28 -15.52 -9.43
N LEU A 41 -8.05 -15.55 -9.97
CA LEU A 41 -6.99 -16.43 -9.45
C LEU A 41 -6.61 -16.10 -8.00
N ARG A 42 -6.98 -14.92 -7.48
CA ARG A 42 -6.80 -14.56 -6.07
C ARG A 42 -7.54 -15.50 -5.10
N TYR A 43 -8.62 -16.12 -5.56
CA TYR A 43 -9.39 -17.06 -4.77
C TYR A 43 -8.81 -18.47 -4.79
N GLY A 44 -7.88 -18.78 -5.71
CA GLY A 44 -7.19 -20.07 -5.76
C GLY A 44 -6.49 -20.40 -4.45
N GLY A 45 -5.84 -19.41 -3.83
CA GLY A 45 -5.24 -19.54 -2.51
C GLY A 45 -6.25 -19.87 -1.40
N LEU A 46 -7.45 -19.27 -1.42
CA LEU A 46 -8.51 -19.60 -0.45
C LEU A 46 -9.04 -21.02 -0.63
N VAL A 47 -9.23 -21.45 -1.88
CA VAL A 47 -9.62 -22.84 -2.19
C VAL A 47 -8.55 -23.81 -1.71
N ALA A 48 -7.27 -23.50 -1.95
CA ALA A 48 -6.15 -24.30 -1.46
C ALA A 48 -6.14 -24.40 0.08
N LEU A 49 -6.36 -23.29 0.79
CA LEU A 49 -6.50 -23.31 2.25
C LEU A 49 -7.64 -24.21 2.73
N GLY A 50 -8.78 -24.19 2.03
CA GLY A 50 -9.89 -25.09 2.30
C GLY A 50 -9.51 -26.56 2.15
N LEU A 51 -8.84 -26.91 1.04
CA LEU A 51 -8.36 -28.28 0.79
C LEU A 51 -7.39 -28.75 1.88
N LEU A 52 -6.44 -27.89 2.26
CA LEU A 52 -5.47 -28.19 3.30
C LEU A 52 -6.14 -28.34 4.68
N GLY A 53 -7.15 -27.53 4.98
CA GLY A 53 -7.94 -27.61 6.20
C GLY A 53 -8.69 -28.93 6.35
N VAL A 54 -9.21 -29.49 5.25
CA VAL A 54 -9.91 -30.79 5.26
C VAL A 54 -9.00 -31.93 5.72
N GLY A 55 -7.74 -31.98 5.28
CA GLY A 55 -6.84 -33.05 5.73
C GLY A 55 -6.19 -32.81 7.09
N LEU A 56 -6.33 -31.62 7.68
CA LEU A 56 -5.94 -31.33 9.06
C LEU A 56 -7.04 -31.64 10.08
N LEU A 57 -8.28 -31.94 9.65
CA LEU A 57 -9.34 -32.35 10.56
C LEU A 57 -8.88 -33.58 11.36
N PRO A 58 -8.94 -33.53 12.71
CA PRO A 58 -8.50 -34.64 13.54
C PRO A 58 -9.32 -35.86 13.16
N LYS A 59 -8.67 -36.84 12.53
CA LYS A 59 -9.23 -38.18 12.40
C LYS A 59 -9.27 -38.82 13.77
N TRP A 60 -10.32 -38.51 14.51
CA TRP A 60 -10.65 -39.10 15.79
C TRP A 60 -10.89 -40.62 15.69
N SER A 61 -10.95 -41.18 14.47
CA SER A 61 -11.40 -42.55 14.23
C SER A 61 -10.30 -43.60 13.98
N ARG A 62 -8.99 -43.29 13.90
CA ARG A 62 -7.99 -44.35 13.56
C ARG A 62 -6.66 -44.35 14.34
N HIS A 63 -6.54 -43.58 15.43
CA HIS A 63 -5.32 -43.61 16.25
C HIS A 63 -5.35 -44.61 17.42
N HIS A 64 -6.42 -45.38 17.59
CA HIS A 64 -6.50 -46.36 18.69
C HIS A 64 -5.82 -47.71 18.42
N LEU A 65 -5.22 -47.95 17.26
CA LEU A 65 -4.71 -49.29 16.92
C LEU A 65 -3.23 -49.41 16.54
N HIS A 66 -2.45 -48.32 16.48
CA HIS A 66 -1.01 -48.43 16.14
C HIS A 66 -0.15 -47.32 16.75
N ARG A 67 -0.03 -47.29 18.08
CA ARG A 67 0.95 -46.43 18.79
C ARG A 67 1.81 -47.28 19.72
N GLN A 68 2.60 -48.19 19.14
CA GLN A 68 3.53 -49.05 19.88
C GLN A 68 4.99 -49.02 19.40
N ASN A 69 5.39 -48.05 18.57
CA ASN A 69 6.81 -47.78 18.31
C ASN A 69 7.13 -46.33 18.64
N HIS A 70 7.37 -46.08 19.93
CA HIS A 70 7.79 -44.79 20.46
C HIS A 70 9.27 -44.55 20.11
N ILE A 71 9.52 -43.92 18.95
CA ILE A 71 10.69 -43.04 18.83
C ILE A 71 10.32 -41.78 19.63
N GLN A 72 11.15 -41.42 20.60
CA GLN A 72 11.06 -40.17 21.35
C GLN A 72 11.21 -38.99 20.38
N THR A 73 10.12 -38.58 19.73
CA THR A 73 10.04 -37.23 19.16
C THR A 73 10.07 -36.27 20.34
N SER A 74 11.06 -35.39 20.35
CA SER A 74 11.23 -34.40 21.41
C SER A 74 9.96 -33.56 21.56
N SER A 75 9.61 -33.17 22.79
CA SER A 75 8.42 -32.34 23.08
C SER A 75 8.36 -31.05 22.26
N LEU A 76 9.50 -30.56 21.79
CA LEU A 76 9.64 -29.38 20.93
C LEU A 76 9.02 -29.57 19.54
N GLU A 77 9.18 -30.75 18.92
CA GLU A 77 8.62 -31.03 17.58
C GLU A 77 7.10 -31.09 17.61
N GLN A 78 6.53 -31.61 18.70
CA GLN A 78 5.08 -31.67 18.90
C GLN A 78 4.48 -30.27 19.17
N ALA A 79 5.26 -29.36 19.77
CA ALA A 79 4.83 -28.00 20.06
C ALA A 79 5.00 -27.02 18.88
N ALA A 80 5.84 -27.33 17.89
CA ALA A 80 6.20 -26.42 16.81
C ALA A 80 4.99 -25.90 15.98
N PRO A 81 4.01 -26.74 15.54
CA PRO A 81 2.84 -26.24 14.82
C PRO A 81 1.97 -25.31 15.67
N ALA A 82 1.81 -25.61 16.96
CA ALA A 82 1.06 -24.77 17.89
C ALA A 82 1.74 -23.42 18.13
N ALA A 83 3.06 -23.40 18.20
CA ALA A 83 3.84 -22.17 18.29
C ALA A 83 3.69 -21.31 17.02
N LEU A 84 3.80 -21.92 15.83
CA LEU A 84 3.57 -21.22 14.56
C LEU A 84 2.17 -20.63 14.45
N VAL A 85 1.14 -21.38 14.86
CA VAL A 85 -0.25 -20.89 14.89
C VAL A 85 -0.39 -19.73 15.87
N SER A 86 0.25 -19.78 17.03
CA SER A 86 0.20 -18.70 18.01
C SER A 86 0.87 -17.42 17.49
N ILE A 87 2.05 -17.55 16.85
CA ILE A 87 2.77 -16.44 16.21
C ILE A 87 1.97 -15.86 15.03
N LEU A 88 1.11 -16.65 14.39
CA LEU A 88 0.20 -16.17 13.36
C LEU A 88 -1.01 -15.43 13.96
N LEU A 89 -1.73 -16.08 14.86
CA LEU A 89 -3.03 -15.59 15.33
C LEU A 89 -2.91 -14.41 16.29
N ILE A 90 -1.90 -14.37 17.17
CA ILE A 90 -1.79 -13.30 18.16
C ILE A 90 -1.57 -11.93 17.49
N PRO A 91 -0.58 -11.75 16.58
CA PRO A 91 -0.39 -10.46 15.93
C PRO A 91 -1.54 -10.09 14.99
N SER A 92 -2.17 -11.07 14.32
CA SER A 92 -3.37 -10.82 13.52
C SER A 92 -4.55 -10.34 14.37
N ALA A 93 -4.76 -10.93 15.55
CA ALA A 93 -5.81 -10.50 16.48
C ALA A 93 -5.53 -9.10 17.04
N ILE A 94 -4.29 -8.82 17.44
CA ILE A 94 -3.87 -7.48 17.90
C ILE A 94 -4.08 -6.44 16.79
N SER A 95 -3.65 -6.74 15.57
CA SER A 95 -3.82 -5.84 14.42
C SER A 95 -5.29 -5.61 14.08
N PHE A 96 -6.14 -6.65 14.18
CA PHE A 96 -7.59 -6.50 14.04
C PHE A 96 -8.20 -5.60 15.11
N VAL A 97 -7.80 -5.77 16.37
CA VAL A 97 -8.25 -4.93 17.49
C VAL A 97 -7.81 -3.48 17.28
N ILE A 98 -6.59 -3.24 16.81
CA ILE A 98 -6.11 -1.90 16.44
C ILE A 98 -7.02 -1.29 15.36
N ASN A 99 -7.39 -2.04 14.31
CA ASN A 99 -8.31 -1.58 13.28
C ASN A 99 -9.72 -1.22 13.81
N LEU A 100 -10.17 -1.82 14.93
CA LEU A 100 -11.43 -1.43 15.57
C LEU A 100 -11.33 -0.09 16.33
N PHE A 101 -10.20 0.16 17.01
CA PHE A 101 -10.00 1.39 17.78
C PHE A 101 -9.51 2.56 16.93
N LEU A 102 -8.70 2.27 15.92
CA LEU A 102 -8.09 3.21 15.00
C LEU A 102 -8.39 2.70 13.59
N PRO A 103 -9.59 3.00 13.05
CA PRO A 103 -9.96 2.55 11.72
C PRO A 103 -9.00 3.19 10.71
N PHE A 104 -8.03 2.39 10.30
CA PHE A 104 -7.00 2.74 9.35
C PHE A 104 -6.88 1.56 8.41
N ALA A 105 -7.53 1.68 7.26
CA ALA A 105 -7.76 0.60 6.32
C ALA A 105 -7.23 0.98 4.92
N PRO A 106 -5.97 1.45 4.81
CA PRO A 106 -5.46 1.91 3.54
C PRO A 106 -5.38 0.77 2.54
N GLU A 107 -5.42 1.13 1.25
CA GLU A 107 -5.05 0.21 0.19
C GLU A 107 -3.66 -0.39 0.46
N GLY A 108 -3.58 -1.72 0.44
CA GLY A 108 -2.37 -2.46 0.75
C GLY A 108 -2.00 -2.50 2.25
N GLY A 109 -2.95 -2.28 3.17
CA GLY A 109 -2.72 -2.28 4.62
C GLY A 109 -2.29 -3.62 5.20
N GLU A 110 -2.58 -4.72 4.53
CA GLU A 110 -2.13 -6.07 4.90
C GLU A 110 -0.60 -6.23 4.91
N ARG A 111 0.14 -5.30 4.28
CA ARG A 111 1.60 -5.20 4.41
C ARG A 111 2.07 -5.07 5.86
N LEU A 112 1.23 -4.54 6.74
CA LEU A 112 1.53 -4.41 8.17
C LEU A 112 1.76 -5.77 8.85
N LEU A 113 1.22 -6.86 8.29
CA LEU A 113 1.42 -8.22 8.78
C LEU A 113 2.46 -9.04 8.00
N LEU A 114 3.29 -8.40 7.14
CA LEU A 114 4.33 -9.11 6.38
C LEU A 114 5.33 -9.86 7.26
N PHE A 115 5.59 -9.38 8.48
CA PHE A 115 6.50 -10.06 9.41
C PHE A 115 5.96 -11.44 9.86
N VAL A 116 4.65 -11.68 9.72
CA VAL A 116 4.01 -12.96 10.07
C VAL A 116 4.02 -13.95 8.89
N LEU A 117 4.20 -13.45 7.66
CA LEU A 117 4.16 -14.24 6.44
C LEU A 117 5.10 -15.46 6.44
N PRO A 118 6.36 -15.40 6.92
CA PRO A 118 7.24 -16.57 6.95
C PRO A 118 6.66 -17.74 7.74
N TYR A 119 6.00 -17.46 8.87
CA TYR A 119 5.39 -18.48 9.72
C TYR A 119 4.14 -19.09 9.07
N PHE A 120 3.37 -18.26 8.37
CA PHE A 120 2.25 -18.73 7.55
C PHE A 120 2.72 -19.68 6.44
N LEU A 121 3.81 -19.36 5.74
CA LEU A 121 4.38 -20.23 4.70
C LEU A 121 4.88 -21.57 5.26
N LEU A 122 5.49 -21.57 6.46
CA LEU A 122 5.89 -22.81 7.14
C LEU A 122 4.68 -23.68 7.49
N LEU A 123 3.58 -23.06 7.98
CA LEU A 123 2.33 -23.77 8.23
C LEU A 123 1.72 -24.35 6.95
N LEU A 124 1.76 -23.62 5.84
CA LEU A 124 1.32 -24.13 4.54
C LEU A 124 2.14 -25.34 4.09
N ALA A 125 3.47 -25.26 4.17
CA ALA A 125 4.34 -26.37 3.81
C ALA A 125 4.04 -27.62 4.64
N PHE A 126 3.88 -27.46 5.95
CA PHE A 126 3.49 -28.53 6.86
C PHE A 126 2.13 -29.13 6.50
N ALA A 127 1.12 -28.29 6.23
CA ALA A 127 -0.21 -28.73 5.84
C ALA A 127 -0.20 -29.48 4.49
N ILE A 128 0.55 -29.00 3.50
CA ILE A 128 0.72 -29.65 2.19
C ILE A 128 1.34 -31.04 2.37
N GLN A 129 2.39 -31.15 3.19
CA GLN A 129 3.06 -32.42 3.47
C GLN A 129 2.11 -33.44 4.09
N GLN A 130 1.28 -33.03 5.05
CA GLN A 130 0.27 -33.93 5.65
C GLN A 130 -0.80 -34.36 4.64
N ASN A 131 -1.24 -33.42 3.80
CA ASN A 131 -2.27 -33.65 2.78
C ASN A 131 -1.76 -34.39 1.54
N TRP A 132 -0.45 -34.59 1.41
CA TRP A 132 0.15 -35.27 0.26
C TRP A 132 -0.35 -36.71 0.10
N ARG A 133 -0.52 -37.41 1.23
CA ARG A 133 -1.04 -38.80 1.29
C ARG A 133 -2.45 -38.95 0.75
N TRP A 134 -3.19 -37.86 0.66
CA TRP A 134 -4.60 -37.83 0.29
C TRP A 134 -4.83 -37.30 -1.11
N GLN A 135 -3.76 -37.08 -1.86
CA GLN A 135 -3.79 -36.45 -3.18
C GLN A 135 -4.40 -35.04 -3.17
N LEU A 136 -4.60 -34.43 -1.99
CA LEU A 136 -5.07 -33.05 -1.83
C LEU A 136 -3.89 -32.05 -1.74
N GLY A 137 -2.70 -32.52 -1.32
CA GLY A 137 -1.51 -31.68 -1.23
C GLY A 137 -1.06 -31.12 -2.59
N PHE A 138 -1.09 -31.96 -3.64
CA PHE A 138 -0.72 -31.54 -4.99
C PHE A 138 -1.66 -30.48 -5.60
N PRO A 139 -2.99 -30.65 -5.63
CA PRO A 139 -3.89 -29.63 -6.16
C PRO A 139 -3.86 -28.35 -5.32
N ALA A 140 -3.71 -28.45 -3.99
CA ALA A 140 -3.53 -27.26 -3.14
C ALA A 140 -2.25 -26.50 -3.47
N LEU A 141 -1.13 -27.20 -3.66
CA LEU A 141 0.13 -26.60 -4.09
C LEU A 141 0.00 -25.92 -5.47
N LEU A 142 -0.64 -26.58 -6.43
CA LEU A 142 -0.85 -26.04 -7.77
C LEU A 142 -1.65 -24.73 -7.71
N LEU A 143 -2.76 -24.71 -6.95
CA LEU A 143 -3.57 -23.51 -6.76
C LEU A 143 -2.79 -22.36 -6.11
N LEU A 144 -2.00 -22.65 -5.06
CA LEU A 144 -1.14 -21.64 -4.42
C LEU A 144 -0.09 -21.09 -5.39
N MET A 145 0.56 -21.96 -6.17
CA MET A 145 1.55 -21.55 -7.16
C MET A 145 0.93 -20.72 -8.27
N THR A 146 -0.23 -21.12 -8.80
CA THR A 146 -0.94 -20.34 -9.82
C THR A 146 -1.35 -18.96 -9.29
N SER A 147 -1.89 -18.87 -8.06
CA SER A 147 -2.22 -17.59 -7.43
C SER A 147 -0.99 -16.70 -7.23
N ALA A 148 0.12 -17.26 -6.73
CA ALA A 148 1.35 -16.52 -6.50
C ALA A 148 1.99 -16.03 -7.82
N LEU A 149 2.07 -16.88 -8.83
CA LEU A 149 2.59 -16.52 -10.16
C LEU A 149 1.74 -15.45 -10.83
N ALA A 150 0.41 -15.54 -10.72
CA ALA A 150 -0.49 -14.50 -11.20
C ALA A 150 -0.24 -13.17 -10.50
N GLY A 151 -0.02 -13.19 -9.17
CA GLY A 151 0.33 -12.02 -8.38
C GLY A 151 1.65 -11.39 -8.83
N ILE A 152 2.69 -12.20 -9.04
CA ILE A 152 4.00 -11.75 -9.57
C ILE A 152 3.83 -11.16 -10.96
N PHE A 153 3.14 -11.86 -11.86
CA PHE A 153 2.87 -11.36 -13.20
C PHE A 153 2.17 -10.01 -13.15
N SER A 154 1.05 -9.91 -12.41
CA SER A 154 0.30 -8.68 -12.24
C SER A 154 1.14 -7.54 -11.65
N PHE A 155 2.10 -7.85 -10.76
CA PHE A 155 2.97 -6.84 -10.16
C PHE A 155 3.93 -6.24 -11.19
N TYR A 156 4.48 -7.05 -12.09
CA TYR A 156 5.49 -6.60 -13.06
C TYR A 156 4.92 -6.10 -14.38
N THR A 157 3.71 -6.53 -14.77
CA THR A 157 3.18 -6.25 -16.11
C THR A 157 1.97 -5.32 -16.15
N LEU A 158 1.26 -5.14 -15.03
CA LEU A 158 0.04 -4.32 -15.00
C LEU A 158 0.24 -3.01 -14.23
N PRO A 159 -0.26 -1.88 -14.76
CA PRO A 159 -0.20 -0.59 -14.06
C PRO A 159 -1.12 -0.62 -12.83
N ARG A 160 -0.54 -0.45 -11.64
CA ARG A 160 -1.27 -0.55 -10.37
C ARG A 160 -1.97 0.74 -9.93
N TYR A 161 -1.45 1.90 -10.34
CA TYR A 161 -1.95 3.22 -9.94
C TYR A 161 -2.04 4.16 -11.14
N SER A 162 -2.65 3.72 -12.25
CA SER A 162 -2.77 4.52 -13.47
C SER A 162 -3.41 5.88 -13.22
N ASP A 163 -4.44 5.90 -12.37
CA ASP A 163 -5.26 7.09 -12.11
C ASP A 163 -4.57 8.05 -11.12
N ARG A 164 -3.48 7.60 -10.50
CA ARG A 164 -2.63 8.38 -9.58
C ARG A 164 -1.22 8.54 -10.12
N ASP A 165 -1.07 8.48 -11.45
CA ASP A 165 0.22 8.69 -12.09
C ASP A 165 0.55 10.19 -12.13
N TYR A 166 1.60 10.58 -11.41
CA TYR A 166 2.05 11.97 -11.33
C TYR A 166 2.89 12.40 -12.54
N ARG A 167 3.34 11.47 -13.38
CA ARG A 167 4.22 11.78 -14.53
C ARG A 167 3.61 12.77 -15.53
N PRO A 168 2.32 12.65 -15.93
CA PRO A 168 1.71 13.62 -16.85
C PRO A 168 1.65 15.03 -16.27
N VAL A 169 1.32 15.17 -14.98
CA VAL A 169 1.24 16.46 -14.29
C VAL A 169 2.62 17.11 -14.20
N VAL A 170 3.65 16.34 -13.82
CA VAL A 170 5.05 16.83 -13.83
C VAL A 170 5.47 17.22 -15.25
N GLY A 171 5.12 16.42 -16.26
CA GLY A 171 5.39 16.73 -17.67
C GLY A 171 4.77 18.05 -18.11
N GLN A 172 3.52 18.31 -17.74
CA GLN A 172 2.84 19.57 -18.04
C GLN A 172 3.53 20.76 -17.36
N MET A 173 3.88 20.65 -16.08
CA MET A 173 4.62 21.69 -15.35
C MET A 173 5.99 21.99 -15.96
N LEU A 174 6.70 20.96 -16.46
CA LEU A 174 7.98 21.14 -17.15
C LEU A 174 7.83 21.80 -18.52
N GLN A 175 6.74 21.51 -19.23
CA GLN A 175 6.48 22.07 -20.57
C GLN A 175 6.00 23.52 -20.53
N GLN A 176 5.21 23.87 -19.51
CA GLN A 176 4.54 25.17 -19.43
C GLN A 176 5.18 26.11 -18.40
N GLY A 177 5.94 25.57 -17.44
CA GLY A 177 6.49 26.34 -16.34
C GLY A 177 7.83 27.00 -16.67
N ALA A 178 8.01 28.21 -16.14
CA ALA A 178 9.25 28.97 -16.23
C ALA A 178 10.20 28.64 -15.06
N LYS A 179 11.49 29.02 -15.19
CA LYS A 179 12.50 28.83 -14.13
C LYS A 179 12.22 29.64 -12.85
N GLY A 180 11.45 30.73 -12.96
CA GLY A 180 11.03 31.56 -11.82
C GLY A 180 9.74 31.07 -11.16
N ASP A 181 9.07 30.07 -11.73
CA ASP A 181 7.86 29.52 -11.16
C ASP A 181 8.17 28.62 -9.96
N ALA A 182 7.18 28.43 -9.10
CA ALA A 182 7.27 27.53 -7.95
C ALA A 182 6.23 26.42 -8.03
N MET A 183 6.60 25.20 -7.63
CA MET A 183 5.68 24.07 -7.42
C MET A 183 5.42 23.95 -5.92
N LEU A 184 4.18 24.22 -5.51
CA LEU A 184 3.81 24.19 -4.12
C LEU A 184 3.74 22.75 -3.62
N ALA A 185 4.62 22.38 -2.68
CA ALA A 185 4.63 21.10 -2.01
C ALA A 185 4.16 21.28 -0.55
N ILE A 186 2.96 20.78 -0.27
CA ILE A 186 2.42 20.72 1.10
C ILE A 186 3.12 19.62 1.89
N PHE A 187 3.47 18.51 1.23
CA PHE A 187 4.08 17.36 1.88
C PHE A 187 5.47 17.04 1.34
N PRO A 188 6.41 16.57 2.19
CA PRO A 188 7.75 16.19 1.75
C PRO A 188 7.78 15.14 0.63
N TRP A 189 6.81 14.22 0.59
CA TRP A 189 6.73 13.18 -0.43
C TRP A 189 6.48 13.76 -1.84
N GLN A 190 5.83 14.92 -1.96
CA GLN A 190 5.61 15.61 -3.25
C GLN A 190 6.93 16.07 -3.86
N VAL A 191 7.85 16.60 -3.04
CA VAL A 191 9.21 16.96 -3.45
C VAL A 191 9.97 15.71 -3.93
N GLY A 192 9.77 14.58 -3.25
CA GLY A 192 10.34 13.29 -3.65
C GLY A 192 9.91 12.87 -5.06
N TYR A 193 8.60 12.91 -5.35
CA TYR A 193 8.09 12.61 -6.70
C TYR A 193 8.57 13.60 -7.74
N TRP A 194 8.58 14.90 -7.42
CA TRP A 194 9.12 15.92 -8.31
C TRP A 194 10.55 15.59 -8.71
N ARG A 195 11.44 15.35 -7.74
CA ARG A 195 12.84 14.98 -8.02
C ARG A 195 12.96 13.70 -8.84
N ALA A 196 12.18 12.67 -8.52
CA ALA A 196 12.23 11.39 -9.22
C ALA A 196 11.80 11.51 -10.69
N TYR A 197 10.73 12.26 -10.96
CA TYR A 197 10.15 12.37 -12.31
C TYR A 197 10.75 13.49 -13.16
N THR A 198 11.36 14.51 -12.56
CA THR A 198 12.15 15.51 -13.30
C THR A 198 13.53 14.98 -13.69
N ALA A 199 14.12 14.11 -12.87
CA ALA A 199 15.43 13.52 -13.18
C ALA A 199 15.41 12.60 -14.41
N HIS A 200 14.27 11.95 -14.72
CA HIS A 200 14.20 10.92 -15.76
C HIS A 200 14.24 11.46 -17.20
N PRO A 201 13.55 12.57 -17.56
CA PRO A 201 13.73 13.23 -18.85
C PRO A 201 15.09 13.94 -18.98
N LEU A 202 15.63 14.48 -17.88
CA LEU A 202 16.84 15.29 -17.88
C LEU A 202 18.13 14.46 -17.91
N ARG A 203 18.13 13.23 -17.37
CA ARG A 203 19.30 12.33 -17.43
C ARG A 203 19.71 11.92 -18.84
N LEU A 204 18.76 11.89 -19.79
CA LEU A 204 19.05 11.58 -21.19
C LEU A 204 19.56 12.81 -21.97
N LEU A 205 19.37 14.01 -21.42
CA LEU A 205 19.74 15.28 -22.05
C LEU A 205 20.93 15.98 -21.34
N SER A 206 21.30 15.58 -20.13
CA SER A 206 22.40 16.17 -19.36
C SER A 206 23.71 15.39 -19.55
N THR A 207 24.38 15.57 -20.69
CA THR A 207 25.81 15.25 -20.85
C THR A 207 26.73 16.31 -20.23
N ALA A 208 26.20 17.34 -19.57
CA ALA A 208 26.96 18.33 -18.84
C ALA A 208 26.31 18.55 -17.47
N GLY A 209 27.10 18.48 -16.40
CA GLY A 209 26.66 18.57 -15.00
C GLY A 209 26.12 19.94 -14.57
N GLN A 210 25.07 20.43 -15.24
CA GLN A 210 24.29 21.58 -14.80
C GLN A 210 23.02 21.11 -14.09
N SER A 211 22.98 21.33 -12.78
CA SER A 211 21.83 21.10 -11.88
C SER A 211 20.69 22.11 -12.07
N ASN A 212 20.49 22.61 -13.28
CA ASN A 212 19.40 23.52 -13.61
C ASN A 212 18.26 22.71 -14.22
N ALA A 213 17.49 22.04 -13.36
CA ALA A 213 16.25 21.44 -13.81
C ALA A 213 15.36 22.54 -14.45
N PRO A 214 14.98 22.44 -15.73
CA PRO A 214 13.99 23.35 -16.31
C PRO A 214 12.66 23.23 -15.56
N GLY A 215 11.89 24.32 -15.53
CA GLY A 215 10.56 24.37 -14.91
C GLY A 215 10.56 24.85 -13.45
N PRO A 216 9.40 24.73 -12.79
CA PRO A 216 9.16 25.32 -11.47
C PRO A 216 10.00 24.65 -10.38
N GLN A 217 10.43 25.43 -9.38
CA GLN A 217 11.18 24.90 -8.24
C GLN A 217 10.24 24.43 -7.12
N PRO A 218 10.48 23.28 -6.49
CA PRO A 218 9.60 22.80 -5.42
C PRO A 218 9.74 23.69 -4.17
N LEU A 219 8.64 24.30 -3.77
CA LEU A 219 8.50 25.09 -2.54
C LEU A 219 7.82 24.22 -1.48
N LEU A 220 8.61 23.70 -0.53
CA LEU A 220 8.10 22.94 0.60
C LEU A 220 7.62 23.89 1.71
N ILE A 221 6.32 23.92 1.97
CA ILE A 221 5.71 24.82 2.97
C ILE A 221 6.02 24.34 4.41
N GLY A 222 6.27 23.05 4.63
CA GLY A 222 6.57 22.51 5.96
C GLY A 222 6.84 21.02 6.00
N GLN A 223 7.26 20.52 7.17
CA GLN A 223 7.63 19.11 7.41
C GLN A 223 6.59 18.33 8.28
N GLY A 224 5.46 18.95 8.66
CA GLY A 224 4.49 18.39 9.60
C GLY A 224 3.02 18.67 9.23
N ALA A 225 2.11 18.64 10.21
CA ALA A 225 0.73 19.08 10.01
C ALA A 225 0.74 20.61 9.81
N ILE A 226 0.52 21.05 8.57
CA ILE A 226 0.59 22.47 8.21
C ILE A 226 -0.78 23.10 8.42
N GLU A 227 -0.84 24.09 9.30
CA GLU A 227 -1.95 25.01 9.43
C GLU A 227 -1.65 26.30 8.66
N TRP A 228 -2.70 26.97 8.19
CA TRP A 228 -2.56 28.27 7.55
C TRP A 228 -2.04 29.32 8.55
N ASN A 229 -0.95 30.00 8.20
CA ASN A 229 -0.36 31.06 9.02
C ASN A 229 0.35 32.10 8.13
N ASP A 230 0.84 33.19 8.76
CA ASP A 230 1.49 34.29 8.04
C ASP A 230 2.79 33.88 7.34
N GLN A 231 3.50 32.86 7.84
CA GLN A 231 4.69 32.32 7.19
C GLN A 231 4.34 31.63 5.88
N VAL A 232 3.30 30.77 5.88
CA VAL A 232 2.80 30.10 4.66
C VAL A 232 2.36 31.13 3.64
N LYS A 233 1.61 32.14 4.08
CA LYS A 233 1.16 33.25 3.24
C LYS A 233 2.34 34.02 2.64
N GLY A 234 3.33 34.36 3.46
CA GLY A 234 4.54 35.06 3.02
C GLY A 234 5.32 34.28 1.97
N GLN A 235 5.52 32.97 2.17
CA GLN A 235 6.19 32.10 1.20
C GLN A 235 5.43 32.01 -0.13
N ILE A 236 4.10 31.91 -0.09
CA ILE A 236 3.25 31.90 -1.29
C ILE A 236 3.36 33.25 -2.01
N GLN A 237 3.31 34.38 -1.29
CA GLN A 237 3.43 35.71 -1.88
C GLN A 237 4.82 35.94 -2.49
N GLU A 238 5.87 35.50 -1.83
CA GLU A 238 7.24 35.56 -2.36
C GLU A 238 7.35 34.76 -3.66
N ALA A 239 6.83 33.54 -3.69
CA ALA A 239 6.82 32.71 -4.90
C ALA A 239 6.03 33.35 -6.06
N LEU A 240 4.85 33.92 -5.77
CA LEU A 240 4.04 34.64 -6.76
C LEU A 240 4.74 35.91 -7.28
N SER A 241 5.64 36.50 -6.50
CA SER A 241 6.44 37.65 -6.96
C SER A 241 7.55 37.27 -7.95
N GLN A 242 7.96 36.00 -7.96
CA GLN A 242 9.01 35.47 -8.83
C GLN A 242 8.47 34.86 -10.13
N GLY A 243 7.25 34.32 -10.10
CA GLY A 243 6.63 33.66 -11.24
C GLY A 243 5.26 33.07 -10.91
N ALA A 244 4.83 32.09 -11.70
CA ALA A 244 3.59 31.38 -11.46
C ALA A 244 3.74 30.36 -10.32
N LEU A 245 2.65 30.16 -9.57
CA LEU A 245 2.57 29.13 -8.54
C LEU A 245 1.77 27.93 -9.06
N TRP A 246 2.45 26.81 -9.22
CA TRP A 246 1.87 25.53 -9.61
C TRP A 246 1.39 24.78 -8.37
N PHE A 247 0.07 24.61 -8.26
CA PHE A 247 -0.56 23.93 -7.12
C PHE A 247 -1.22 22.62 -7.59
N PRO A 248 -0.46 21.50 -7.70
CA PRO A 248 -1.05 20.22 -8.00
C PRO A 248 -1.99 19.82 -6.86
N GLU A 249 -3.23 19.48 -7.20
CA GLU A 249 -4.22 19.04 -6.23
C GLU A 249 -3.65 17.88 -5.38
N PRO A 250 -3.53 18.06 -4.06
CA PRO A 250 -3.10 16.99 -3.18
C PRO A 250 -4.28 16.01 -3.04
N LEU A 251 -4.29 14.95 -3.85
CA LEU A 251 -5.31 13.89 -3.78
C LEU A 251 -5.25 13.06 -2.47
N SER A 252 -4.32 13.36 -1.55
CA SER A 252 -4.23 12.75 -0.22
C SER A 252 -4.65 13.70 0.91
N LEU A 253 -5.95 13.68 1.17
CA LEU A 253 -6.72 13.74 2.43
C LEU A 253 -6.33 14.72 3.56
N GLY A 254 -7.36 15.43 4.04
CA GLY A 254 -7.53 15.78 5.46
C GLY A 254 -7.12 17.16 5.94
N SER A 255 -6.42 17.93 5.11
CA SER A 255 -6.05 19.29 5.47
C SER A 255 -7.05 20.27 4.87
N ASN A 256 -7.54 21.24 5.66
CA ASN A 256 -8.30 22.39 5.15
C ASN A 256 -7.39 23.41 4.42
N LEU A 257 -6.07 23.19 4.45
CA LEU A 257 -5.07 24.09 3.88
C LEU A 257 -5.23 24.33 2.38
N PRO A 258 -5.57 23.34 1.52
CA PRO A 258 -5.84 23.59 0.10
C PRO A 258 -6.98 24.59 -0.11
N LEU A 259 -8.09 24.46 0.63
CA LEU A 259 -9.23 25.39 0.56
C LEU A 259 -8.83 26.80 1.03
N GLN A 260 -7.98 26.90 2.06
CA GLN A 260 -7.49 28.18 2.56
C GLN A 260 -6.53 28.85 1.55
N ILE A 261 -5.64 28.08 0.92
CA ILE A 261 -4.75 28.55 -0.16
C ILE A 261 -5.60 29.04 -1.34
N GLU A 262 -6.56 28.25 -1.80
CA GLU A 262 -7.46 28.62 -2.91
C GLU A 262 -8.25 29.90 -2.60
N SER A 263 -8.77 30.01 -1.38
CA SER A 263 -9.50 31.20 -0.93
C SER A 263 -8.61 32.43 -0.92
N PHE A 264 -7.37 32.29 -0.44
CA PHE A 264 -6.38 33.36 -0.45
C PHE A 264 -6.03 33.81 -1.88
N LEU A 265 -5.71 32.88 -2.77
CA LEU A 265 -5.38 33.16 -4.18
C LEU A 265 -6.57 33.82 -4.91
N ARG A 266 -7.80 33.36 -4.66
CA ARG A 266 -9.02 33.95 -5.23
C ARG A 266 -9.24 35.40 -4.78
N ASN A 267 -8.99 35.68 -3.50
CA ASN A 267 -9.16 37.04 -2.95
C ASN A 267 -8.09 38.00 -3.47
N GLN A 268 -6.85 37.55 -3.66
CA GLN A 268 -5.81 38.35 -4.30
C GLN A 268 -6.19 38.75 -5.72
N ASN A 269 -6.73 37.81 -6.51
CA ASN A 269 -7.10 38.07 -7.90
C ASN A 269 -8.28 39.04 -8.04
N LYS A 270 -9.18 39.10 -7.04
CA LYS A 270 -10.28 40.09 -6.98
C LYS A 270 -9.82 41.50 -6.61
N GLY A 271 -8.63 41.64 -6.01
CA GLY A 271 -8.04 42.94 -5.66
C GLY A 271 -7.32 43.63 -6.82
N VAL A 272 -7.16 42.95 -7.95
CA VAL A 272 -6.64 43.52 -9.20
C VAL A 272 -7.84 43.89 -10.07
N THR A 273 -8.43 45.05 -9.83
CA THR A 273 -9.28 45.68 -10.86
C THR A 273 -8.38 46.06 -12.04
N PRO A 274 -8.75 45.68 -13.29
CA PRO A 274 -8.05 46.19 -14.45
C PRO A 274 -8.42 47.67 -14.59
N ASP A 275 -7.58 48.55 -14.06
CA ASP A 275 -7.63 49.96 -14.45
C ASP A 275 -7.22 50.01 -15.92
N GLY A 276 -8.17 50.45 -16.75
CA GLY A 276 -8.05 50.55 -18.20
C GLY A 276 -7.14 51.67 -18.70
#